data_AF-A0A3D3W389-F1
#
_entry.id   AF-A0A3D3W389-F1
#
_cell.length_a   1.000
_cell.length_b   1.000
_cell.length_c   1.000
_cell.angle_alpha   90.00
_cell.angle_beta   90.00
_cell.angle_gamma   90.00
#
_symmetry.space_group_name_H-M   'P 1'
#
loop_
_entity.id
_entity.type
_entity.pdbx_description
1 polymer ?
#
loop_
_entity_poly.entity_id
_entity_poly.type
_entity_poly.pdbx_seq_one_letter_code
_entity_poly.pdbx_strand_id
1 'polypeptide(L)' 'DTKMTPQRAADVIEMYGAERIWLNSAGDWVCSDPLAVPKARLEMRRRGHSAQLIDRVSLDNPRTFLSQSPKFRLDMEQ' A
#
# COMPACT_ATOMS: atom_id res chain seq x y z
N ASP A 1 -1.98 -0.42 21.44
CA ASP A 1 -1.37 -0.93 20.19
C ASP A 1 -1.14 0.25 19.24
N THR A 2 0.10 0.50 18.82
CA THR A 2 0.48 1.67 18.00
C THR A 2 0.57 1.36 16.51
N LYS A 3 0.44 0.08 16.11
CA LYS A 3 0.56 -0.34 14.71
C LYS A 3 -0.63 0.13 13.88
N MET A 4 -0.37 0.31 12.59
CA MET A 4 -1.39 0.67 11.62
C MET A 4 -2.34 -0.51 11.39
N THR A 5 -3.64 -0.30 11.58
CA THR A 5 -4.67 -1.29 11.23
C THR A 5 -5.13 -1.08 9.77
N PRO A 6 -5.70 -2.11 9.11
CA PRO A 6 -6.29 -1.95 7.78
C PRO A 6 -7.30 -0.81 7.68
N GLN A 7 -8.12 -0.63 8.72
CA GLN A 7 -9.12 0.43 8.80
C GLN A 7 -8.45 1.81 8.85
N ARG A 8 -7.46 2.00 9.74
CA ARG A 8 -6.74 3.27 9.84
C ARG A 8 -5.97 3.59 8.55
N ALA A 9 -5.44 2.58 7.86
CA ALA A 9 -4.81 2.77 6.56
C ALA A 9 -5.80 3.27 5.51
N ALA A 10 -7.02 2.71 5.45
CA ALA A 10 -8.08 3.18 4.58
C ALA A 10 -8.54 4.61 4.96
N ASP A 11 -8.69 4.90 6.25
CA ASP A 11 -9.06 6.24 6.74
C ASP A 11 -8.03 7.30 6.30
N VAL A 12 -6.73 6.98 6.36
CA VAL A 12 -5.65 7.88 5.91
C VAL A 12 -5.76 8.15 4.41
N ILE A 13 -6.03 7.12 3.59
CA ILE A 13 -6.18 7.29 2.14
C ILE A 13 -7.42 8.12 1.80
N GLU A 14 -8.52 7.92 2.52
CA GLU A 14 -9.77 8.68 2.36
C GLU A 14 -9.59 10.15 2.76
N MET A 15 -8.84 10.42 3.83
CA MET A 15 -8.63 11.77 4.36
C MET A 15 -7.63 12.59 3.56
N TYR A 16 -6.54 11.97 3.09
CA TYR A 16 -5.42 12.68 2.48
C TYR A 16 -5.26 12.42 0.98
N GLY A 17 -6.07 11.53 0.41
CA GLY A 17 -6.01 11.14 -0.99
C GLY A 17 -4.90 10.13 -1.30
N ALA A 18 -4.92 9.60 -2.52
CA ALA A 18 -4.06 8.49 -2.94
C ALA A 18 -2.88 8.90 -3.82
N GLU A 19 -2.69 10.18 -4.14
CA GLU A 19 -1.69 10.60 -5.14
C GLU A 19 -0.23 10.42 -4.67
N ARG A 20 0.03 10.53 -3.36
CA ARG A 20 1.40 10.54 -2.80
C ARG A 20 1.54 9.64 -1.57
N ILE A 21 0.71 8.59 -1.48
CA ILE A 21 0.67 7.64 -0.38
C ILE A 21 0.83 6.22 -0.91
N TRP A 22 1.58 5.38 -0.20
CA TRP A 22 1.63 3.95 -0.48
C TRP A 22 1.43 3.11 0.78
N LEU A 23 1.25 1.81 0.61
CA LEU A 23 1.17 0.83 1.70
C LEU A 23 2.46 0.01 1.81
N ASN A 24 2.91 -0.23 3.05
CA ASN A 24 3.96 -1.21 3.36
C ASN A 24 3.62 -1.94 4.66
N SER A 25 4.21 -3.12 4.88
CA SER A 25 3.94 -3.96 6.06
C SER A 25 4.86 -3.72 7.26
N ALA A 26 5.90 -2.88 7.11
CA ALA A 26 7.00 -2.76 8.06
C ALA A 26 7.55 -4.14 8.48
N GLY A 27 7.71 -5.05 7.50
CA GLY A 27 7.98 -6.48 7.71
C GLY A 27 9.23 -6.79 8.52
N ASP A 28 10.18 -5.87 8.57
CA ASP A 28 11.47 -5.92 9.27
C ASP A 28 11.43 -5.38 10.71
N TRP A 29 10.29 -4.84 11.15
CA TRP A 29 10.14 -4.23 12.48
C TRP A 29 9.38 -5.13 13.45
N VAL A 30 9.80 -5.18 14.73
CA VAL A 30 9.21 -6.04 15.78
C VAL A 30 7.67 -5.98 15.79
N CYS A 31 7.04 -7.16 15.88
CA CYS A 31 5.61 -7.40 15.71
C CYS A 31 5.07 -6.84 14.37
N SER A 32 5.62 -7.32 13.25
CA SER A 32 5.11 -7.06 11.92
C SER A 32 4.12 -8.14 11.49
N ASP A 33 3.13 -7.74 10.70
CA ASP A 33 2.23 -8.65 10.01
C ASP A 33 2.57 -8.62 8.52
N PRO A 34 3.15 -9.71 7.95
CA PRO A 34 3.49 -9.74 6.53
C PRO A 34 2.26 -9.57 5.63
N LEU A 35 1.05 -9.80 6.15
CA LEU A 35 -0.21 -9.65 5.44
C LEU A 35 -0.85 -8.27 5.60
N ALA A 36 -0.19 -7.29 6.23
CA ALA A 36 -0.76 -5.97 6.46
C ALA A 36 -1.22 -5.27 5.15
N VAL A 37 -0.42 -5.35 4.08
CA VAL A 37 -0.79 -4.78 2.77
C VAL A 37 -1.99 -5.51 2.15
N PRO A 38 -1.99 -6.85 2.00
CA PRO A 38 -3.19 -7.59 1.57
C PRO A 38 -4.44 -7.29 2.40
N LYS A 39 -4.34 -7.22 3.73
CA LYS A 39 -5.46 -6.91 4.61
C LYS A 39 -6.01 -5.49 4.39
N ALA A 40 -5.14 -4.51 4.20
CA ALA A 40 -5.55 -3.15 3.83
C ALA A 40 -6.26 -3.13 2.46
N ARG A 41 -5.77 -3.87 1.46
CA ARG A 41 -6.45 -4.00 0.15
C ARG A 41 -7.85 -4.59 0.28
N LEU A 42 -8.03 -5.62 1.13
CA LEU A 42 -9.34 -6.22 1.40
C LEU A 42 -10.29 -5.25 2.10
N GLU A 43 -9.80 -4.50 3.09
CA GLU A 43 -10.59 -3.48 3.77
C GLU A 43 -11.02 -2.38 2.80
N MET A 44 -10.11 -1.90 1.94
CA MET A 44 -10.46 -0.90 0.93
C MET A 44 -11.53 -1.42 -0.04
N ARG A 45 -11.40 -2.67 -0.50
CA ARG A 45 -12.42 -3.32 -1.33
C ARG A 45 -13.76 -3.43 -0.61
N ARG A 46 -13.75 -3.81 0.68
CA ARG A 46 -14.96 -3.88 1.51
C ARG A 46 -15.67 -2.53 1.64
N ARG A 47 -14.91 -1.42 1.61
CA ARG A 47 -15.43 -0.04 1.60
C ARG A 47 -15.88 0.46 0.22
N GLY A 48 -15.77 -0.36 -0.83
CA GLY A 48 -16.21 -0.02 -2.17
C GLY A 48 -15.20 0.77 -3.01
N HIS A 49 -13.94 0.86 -2.58
CA HIS A 49 -12.88 1.49 -3.36
C HIS A 49 -12.60 0.73 -4.66
N SER A 50 -12.32 1.45 -5.74
CA SER A 50 -12.06 0.85 -7.04
C SER A 50 -10.75 0.04 -7.05
N ALA A 51 -10.66 -0.98 -7.90
CA ALA A 51 -9.43 -1.73 -8.09
C ALA A 51 -8.25 -0.82 -8.46
N GLN A 52 -8.50 0.16 -9.33
CA GLN A 52 -7.53 1.17 -9.76
C GLN A 52 -6.97 1.98 -8.58
N LEU A 53 -7.82 2.40 -7.64
CA LEU A 53 -7.38 3.13 -6.45
C LEU A 53 -6.55 2.24 -5.53
N ILE A 54 -6.97 0.99 -5.34
CA ILE A 54 -6.27 0.00 -4.52
C ILE A 54 -4.89 -0.32 -5.12
N ASP A 55 -4.81 -0.52 -6.44
CA ASP A 55 -3.56 -0.78 -7.14
C ASP A 55 -2.65 0.45 -7.13
N ARG A 56 -3.21 1.67 -7.23
CA ARG A 56 -2.44 2.92 -7.10
C ARG A 56 -1.63 2.96 -5.81
N VAL A 57 -2.28 2.76 -4.66
CA VAL A 57 -1.61 2.85 -3.35
C VAL A 57 -0.79 1.61 -2.98
N SER A 58 -1.07 0.45 -3.57
CA SER A 58 -0.36 -0.80 -3.24
C SER A 58 0.76 -1.17 -4.22
N LEU A 59 0.77 -0.61 -5.43
CA LEU A 59 1.75 -0.95 -6.46
C LEU A 59 2.21 0.26 -7.30
N ASP A 60 1.30 1.06 -7.86
CA ASP A 60 1.72 2.06 -8.86
C ASP A 60 2.50 3.22 -8.25
N ASN A 61 2.08 3.73 -7.10
CA ASN A 61 2.81 4.76 -6.37
C ASN A 61 4.21 4.28 -5.95
N PRO A 62 4.37 3.09 -5.32
CA PRO A 62 5.70 2.58 -5.01
C PRO A 62 6.56 2.34 -6.22
N ARG A 63 6.00 1.76 -7.29
CA ARG A 63 6.70 1.61 -8.55
C ARG A 63 7.19 2.96 -9.10
N THR A 64 6.30 3.95 -9.20
CA THR A 64 6.59 5.26 -9.77
C THR A 64 7.70 5.96 -8.99
N PHE A 65 7.61 5.99 -7.66
CA PHE A 65 8.63 6.65 -6.84
C PHE A 65 9.96 5.89 -6.82
N LEU A 66 9.95 4.57 -6.64
CA LEU A 66 11.19 3.78 -6.59
C LEU A 66 11.92 3.76 -7.94
N SER A 67 11.18 3.82 -9.07
CA SER A 67 11.76 3.89 -10.42
C SER A 67 12.57 5.16 -10.72
N GLN A 68 12.52 6.18 -9.87
CA GLN A 68 13.39 7.35 -9.96
C GLN A 68 14.85 6.99 -9.69
N SER A 69 15.11 5.84 -9.05
CA SER A 69 16.44 5.29 -8.86
C SER A 69 16.83 4.35 -10.00
N PRO A 70 18.02 4.51 -10.63
CA PRO A 70 18.48 3.61 -11.68
C PRO A 70 18.80 2.19 -11.15
N LYS A 71 18.83 2.00 -9.83
CA LYS A 71 19.02 0.70 -9.17
C LYS A 71 17.72 -0.08 -9.00
N PHE A 72 16.56 0.56 -9.15
CA PHE A 72 15.28 -0.11 -9.04
C PHE A 72 14.86 -0.66 -10.40
N ARG A 73 14.80 -1.99 -10.49
CA ARG A 73 14.32 -2.71 -11.68
C ARG A 73 13.19 -3.63 -11.24
N LEU A 74 12.05 -3.51 -11.92
CA LEU A 74 10.97 -4.48 -11.79
C LEU A 74 11.15 -5.48 -12.91
N ASP A 75 11.61 -6.67 -12.58
CA ASP A 75 11.65 -7.79 -13.49
C ASP A 75 10.21 -8.30 -13.64
N MET A 76 9.50 -7.70 -14.59
CA MET A 76 8.18 -8.15 -14.99
C MET A 76 8.37 -9.27 -16.02
N GLU A 77 8.80 -10.46 -15.58
CA GLU A 77 8.57 -11.66 -16.39
C GLU A 77 7.07 -11.99 -16.32
N GLN A 78 6.49 -12.24 -17.50
CA GLN A 78 5.10 -12.66 -17.69
C GLN A 78 4.92 -14.12 -17.30
#